data_AF-A0AAW5E3R6-F1
#
_entry.id   AF-A0AAW5E3R6-F1
#
_cell.length_a   1.000
_cell.length_b   1.000
_cell.length_c   1.000
_cell.angle_alpha   90.00
_cell.angle_beta   90.00
_cell.angle_gamma   90.00
#
_symmetry.space_group_name_H-M   'P 1'
#
loop_
_entity.id
_entity.type
_entity.pdbx_description
1 polymer ?
#
loop_
_entity_poly.entity_id
_entity_poly.type
_entity_poly.pdbx_seq_one_letter_code
_entity_poly.pdbx_strand_id
1 'polypeptide(L)'
;MMGSSFQLNRKVHPKTVGISVSPSTQDLPTHLKYPEFGGTGKDPIWKMNANNLGSDLVHVPDKLGHGTIQAARSMSFEDYQKSFSRNTN
;
A
#
# COMPACT_ATOMS: atom_id res chain seq x y z
N MET A 1 -4.26 9.13 34.78
CA MET A 1 -3.15 8.81 33.84
C MET A 1 -3.67 7.82 32.82
N MET A 2 -3.95 8.27 31.58
CA MET A 2 -4.27 7.38 30.46
C MET A 2 -2.96 6.88 29.87
N GLY A 3 -2.70 5.58 30.00
CA GLY A 3 -1.50 4.94 29.48
C GLY A 3 -1.53 4.91 27.97
N SER A 4 -0.66 5.71 27.34
CA SER A 4 -0.32 5.61 25.93
C SER A 4 0.22 4.22 25.66
N SER A 5 -0.58 3.38 25.01
CA SER A 5 -0.19 2.05 24.55
C SER A 5 0.81 2.20 23.39
N PHE A 6 2.06 2.52 23.71
CA PHE A 6 3.18 2.20 22.84
C PHE A 6 3.22 0.68 22.74
N GLN A 7 2.67 0.13 21.64
CA GLN A 7 2.71 -1.30 21.39
C GLN A 7 4.19 -1.72 21.31
N LEU A 8 4.68 -2.33 22.39
CA LEU A 8 5.90 -3.13 22.39
C LEU A 8 5.76 -4.11 21.22
N ASN A 9 6.79 -4.18 20.39
CA ASN A 9 6.92 -4.95 19.15
C ASN A 9 6.55 -4.11 17.93
N ARG A 10 7.57 -3.54 17.25
CA ARG A 10 7.54 -2.85 15.94
C ARG A 10 7.03 -3.76 14.81
N LYS A 11 5.83 -4.31 14.98
CA LYS A 11 5.18 -5.22 14.07
C LYS A 11 4.12 -4.46 13.29
N VAL A 12 4.03 -4.77 12.00
CA VAL A 12 2.92 -4.37 11.15
C VAL A 12 1.84 -5.41 11.32
N HIS A 13 0.65 -4.96 11.68
CA HIS A 13 -0.52 -5.81 11.91
C HIS A 13 -1.49 -5.69 10.73
N PRO A 14 -2.25 -6.74 10.41
CA PRO A 14 -3.34 -6.64 9.45
C PRO A 14 -4.36 -5.59 9.88
N LYS A 15 -5.01 -4.93 8.92
CA LYS A 15 -6.11 -3.98 9.16
C LYS A 15 -5.74 -2.75 10.00
N THR A 16 -4.45 -2.43 10.18
CA THR A 16 -4.03 -1.22 10.91
C THR A 16 -3.48 -0.14 10.00
N VAL A 17 -2.50 -0.46 9.17
CA VAL A 17 -1.80 0.49 8.29
C VAL A 17 -1.45 -0.17 6.96
N GLY A 18 -1.24 0.64 5.92
CA GLY A 18 -0.78 0.16 4.64
C GLY A 18 -0.49 1.27 3.64
N ILE A 19 -0.23 0.88 2.39
CA ILE A 19 0.12 1.78 1.30
C ILE A 19 -1.11 2.01 0.44
N SER A 20 -1.52 3.27 0.29
CA SER A 20 -2.62 3.66 -0.59
C SER A 20 -2.31 3.32 -2.05
N VAL A 21 -3.29 2.75 -2.74
CA VAL A 21 -3.22 2.38 -4.15
C VAL A 21 -4.54 2.68 -4.85
N SER A 22 -4.47 2.89 -6.16
CA SER A 22 -5.66 2.98 -7.02
C SER A 22 -5.64 1.85 -8.04
N PRO A 23 -6.77 1.15 -8.27
CA PRO A 23 -6.86 0.10 -9.29
C PRO A 23 -6.72 0.62 -10.72
N SER A 24 -7.02 1.90 -10.95
CA SER A 24 -6.90 2.57 -12.25
C SER A 24 -6.05 3.84 -12.12
N THR A 25 -5.30 4.16 -13.18
CA THR A 25 -4.57 5.42 -13.28
C THR A 25 -5.50 6.63 -13.35
N GLN A 26 -6.77 6.44 -13.74
CA GLN A 26 -7.78 7.52 -13.79
C GLN A 26 -8.25 7.94 -12.40
N ASP A 27 -8.19 7.03 -11.42
CA ASP A 27 -8.63 7.31 -10.04
C ASP A 27 -7.53 7.94 -9.18
N LEU A 28 -6.33 8.09 -9.74
CA LEU A 28 -5.22 8.77 -9.06
C LEU A 28 -5.53 10.25 -8.83
N PRO A 29 -5.16 10.82 -7.68
CA PRO A 29 -5.16 12.25 -7.45
C PRO A 29 -4.36 12.99 -8.54
N THR A 30 -4.79 14.19 -8.93
CA THR A 30 -4.18 14.98 -10.00
C THR A 30 -2.67 15.14 -9.83
N HIS A 31 -2.19 15.37 -8.60
CA HIS A 31 -0.77 15.56 -8.30
C HIS A 31 0.08 14.28 -8.33
N LEU A 32 -0.52 13.10 -8.35
CA LEU A 32 0.17 11.81 -8.52
C LEU A 32 0.03 11.25 -9.94
N LYS A 33 -0.94 11.77 -10.70
CA LYS A 33 -1.24 11.35 -12.05
C LYS A 33 -0.32 12.05 -13.04
N TYR A 34 0.20 11.30 -14.01
CA TYR A 34 1.09 11.83 -15.03
C TYR A 34 0.37 12.77 -16.00
N PRO A 35 1.05 13.73 -16.65
CA PRO A 35 0.38 14.73 -17.50
C PRO A 35 -0.37 14.12 -18.69
N GLU A 36 0.13 13.01 -19.25
CA GLU A 36 -0.53 12.27 -20.33
C GLU A 36 -1.91 11.70 -19.96
N PHE A 37 -2.18 11.54 -18.65
CA PHE A 37 -3.47 11.11 -18.12
C PHE A 37 -4.29 12.27 -17.52
N GLY A 38 -3.90 13.53 -17.77
CA GLY A 38 -4.60 14.71 -17.26
C GLY A 38 -4.23 15.09 -15.82
N GLY A 39 -3.05 14.71 -15.34
CA GLY A 39 -2.53 15.10 -14.04
C GLY A 39 -1.42 16.16 -14.08
N THR A 40 -0.84 16.44 -12.91
CA THR A 40 0.30 17.34 -12.70
C THR A 40 1.48 16.66 -12.01
N GLY A 41 1.36 15.34 -11.77
CA GLY A 41 2.42 14.53 -11.18
C GLY A 41 3.61 14.42 -12.10
N LYS A 42 4.81 14.47 -11.50
CA LYS A 42 6.09 14.33 -12.21
C LYS A 42 6.79 13.02 -11.88
N ASP A 43 6.38 12.38 -10.79
CA ASP A 43 6.97 11.15 -10.33
C ASP A 43 6.45 9.96 -11.16
N PRO A 44 7.30 8.97 -11.46
CA PRO A 44 6.86 7.74 -12.12
C PRO A 44 5.75 7.04 -11.33
N ILE A 45 4.71 6.61 -12.03
CA ILE A 45 3.64 5.79 -11.45
C ILE A 45 4.10 4.33 -11.48
N TRP A 46 4.10 3.69 -10.31
CA TRP A 46 4.45 2.29 -10.17
C TRP A 46 3.20 1.44 -10.30
N LYS A 47 3.20 0.51 -11.26
CA LYS A 47 2.11 -0.45 -11.45
C LYS A 47 2.52 -1.80 -10.89
N MET A 48 1.61 -2.41 -10.14
CA MET A 48 1.77 -3.76 -9.62
C MET A 48 0.54 -4.59 -9.96
N ASN A 49 0.76 -5.86 -10.34
CA ASN A 49 -0.34 -6.80 -10.46
C ASN A 49 -0.72 -7.32 -9.07
N ALA A 50 -1.99 -7.19 -8.67
CA ALA A 50 -2.47 -7.66 -7.37
C ALA A 50 -2.24 -9.17 -7.17
N ASN A 51 -2.22 -9.96 -8.26
CA ASN A 51 -1.92 -11.39 -8.20
C ASN A 51 -0.46 -11.67 -7.81
N ASN A 52 0.43 -10.69 -7.95
CA ASN A 52 1.84 -10.81 -7.58
C ASN A 52 2.10 -10.38 -6.13
N LEU A 53 1.10 -10.04 -5.33
CA LEU A 53 1.29 -9.62 -3.93
C LEU A 53 1.84 -10.73 -3.02
N GLY A 54 1.70 -12.00 -3.42
CA GLY A 54 2.06 -13.16 -2.60
C GLY A 54 1.13 -13.33 -1.38
N SER A 55 1.53 -14.19 -0.44
CA SER A 55 0.72 -14.52 0.74
C SER A 55 0.88 -13.55 1.91
N ASP A 56 1.87 -12.66 1.85
CA ASP A 56 2.25 -11.76 2.94
C ASP A 56 1.55 -10.40 2.84
N LEU A 57 1.07 -10.03 1.65
CA LEU A 57 0.37 -8.78 1.38
C LEU A 57 -1.05 -9.06 0.89
N VAL A 58 -1.95 -8.13 1.20
CA VAL A 58 -3.33 -8.18 0.73
C VAL A 58 -3.78 -6.79 0.28
N HIS A 59 -4.47 -6.75 -0.85
CA HIS A 59 -5.17 -5.54 -1.28
C HIS A 59 -6.54 -5.46 -0.58
N VAL A 60 -6.77 -4.36 0.13
CA VAL A 60 -8.02 -4.08 0.83
C VAL A 60 -8.66 -2.85 0.18
N PRO A 61 -9.70 -3.04 -0.66
CA PRO A 61 -10.47 -1.92 -1.21
C PRO A 61 -11.24 -1.21 -0.10
N ASP A 62 -11.27 0.13 -0.11
CA ASP A 62 -12.04 0.93 0.84
C ASP A 62 -13.19 1.72 0.18
N LYS A 63 -12.98 2.20 -1.06
CA LYS A 63 -14.00 2.86 -1.90
C LYS A 63 -13.70 2.60 -3.37
N LEU A 64 -14.65 2.96 -4.25
CA LEU A 64 -14.42 2.87 -5.69
C LEU A 64 -13.19 3.69 -6.09
N GLY A 65 -12.23 3.08 -6.79
CA GLY A 65 -11.00 3.73 -7.26
C GLY A 65 -9.89 3.88 -6.22
N HIS A 66 -10.08 3.37 -4.99
CA HIS A 66 -9.06 3.43 -3.94
C HIS A 66 -9.04 2.14 -3.11
N GLY A 67 -7.84 1.82 -2.64
CA GLY A 67 -7.62 0.71 -1.74
C GLY A 67 -6.28 0.87 -1.06
N THR A 68 -5.94 -0.11 -0.24
CA THR A 68 -4.69 -0.11 0.50
C THR A 68 -4.05 -1.49 0.43
N ILE A 69 -2.77 -1.56 0.13
CA ILE A 69 -1.98 -2.78 0.32
C ILE A 69 -1.57 -2.83 1.78
N GLN A 70 -1.95 -3.90 2.47
CA GLN A 70 -1.72 -4.11 3.90
C GLN A 70 -1.02 -5.46 4.14
N ALA A 71 -0.48 -5.64 5.35
CA ALA A 71 0.04 -6.93 5.76
C ALA A 71 -1.11 -7.95 5.92
N ALA A 72 -0.97 -9.14 5.33
CA ALA A 72 -1.95 -10.22 5.47
C ALA A 72 -1.85 -10.93 6.84
N ARG A 73 -0.68 -10.86 7.48
CA ARG A 73 -0.39 -11.41 8.81
C ARG A 73 0.49 -10.45 9.61
N SER A 74 0.53 -10.63 10.93
CA SER A 74 1.44 -9.84 11.76
C SER A 74 2.90 -10.18 11.44
N MET A 75 3.70 -9.17 11.09
CA MET A 75 5.11 -9.34 10.70
C MET A 75 5.95 -8.15 11.16
N SER A 76 7.27 -8.23 11.06
CA SER A 76 8.13 -7.06 11.33
C SER A 76 7.96 -6.00 10.24
N PHE A 77 8.27 -4.73 10.54
CA PHE A 77 8.29 -3.69 9.50
C PHE A 77 9.30 -3.99 8.37
N GLU A 78 10.43 -4.62 8.71
CA GLU A 78 11.43 -5.02 7.71
C GLU A 78 10.91 -6.12 6.77
N ASP A 79 10.22 -7.14 7.31
CA ASP A 79 9.60 -8.19 6.49
C ASP A 79 8.50 -7.60 5.61
N TYR A 80 7.73 -6.64 6.14
CA TYR A 80 6.72 -5.91 5.38
C TYR A 80 7.37 -5.18 4.19
N GLN A 81 8.47 -4.45 4.39
CA GLN A 81 9.19 -3.81 3.29
C GLN A 81 9.74 -4.82 2.27
N LYS A 82 10.37 -5.91 2.75
CA LYS A 82 10.91 -6.99 1.89
C LYS A 82 9.84 -7.67 1.06
N SER A 83 8.60 -7.75 1.56
CA SER A 83 7.50 -8.37 0.81
C SER A 83 7.18 -7.61 -0.48
N PHE A 84 7.39 -6.28 -0.54
CA PHE A 84 7.22 -5.52 -1.78
C PHE A 84 8.35 -5.77 -2.78
N SER A 85 9.60 -5.91 -2.31
CA SER A 85 10.77 -6.15 -3.18
C SER A 85 10.75 -7.53 -3.84
N ARG A 86 10.08 -8.53 -3.25
CA ARG A 86 9.94 -9.87 -3.84
C ARG A 86 8.97 -9.92 -5.02
N ASN A 87 8.18 -8.86 -5.20
CA ASN A 87 7.02 -8.87 -6.07
C ASN A 87 7.14 -7.93 -7.28
N THR A 88 8.33 -7.37 -7.53
CA THR A 88 8.68 -6.62 -8.75
C THR A 88 9.42 -7.55 -9.70
N ASN A 89 8.73 -8.06 -10.72
CA ASN A 89 9.29 -8.78 -11.86
C ASN A 89 8.96 -7.99 -13.13
#